data_AF-A0A418KNB8-F1
#
_entry.id   AF-A0A418KNB8-F1
#
_cell.length_a   1.000
_cell.length_b   1.000
_cell.length_c   1.000
_cell.angle_alpha   90.00
_cell.angle_beta   90.00
_cell.angle_gamma   90.00
#
_symmetry.space_group_name_H-M   'P 1'
#
loop_
_entity.id
_entity.type
_entity.pdbx_description
1 polymer ?
#
loop_
_entity_poly.entity_id
_entity_poly.type
_entity_poly.pdbx_seq_one_letter_code
_entity_poly.pdbx_strand_id
1 'polypeptide(L)'
;MSSTAESPGFRRLRRVSLVVSGEHRVSTFSAAARIDADSANSSPRYFRLSSFEVATSWVHGSFRVPPPPPTTATPREALDDAIRPALLRAPCFVSFSGGRDSSAILAAATALARREGHADPVPVTEVYPDVPDADESGWQRLVVDHLRLTEWVRLPIRGESDLLGEGARASLLRRGVLWPPPFHVKDALFQVVAGGSILTGEGGDEIIGPRRTTPVTLLVRKRRRPRPQLLVATAAALAPGSVRRSRVRRQMAGDAQQPWLRPAVVRRHRRLLAADEASEPLAWDRSLWWVRHRRAVEAVLANYDALGAEFGVWVGHPLLDTGFLAALTRFGGRWGFAGRTALMRILFSDVLPDEILRRSSKASFDRAYMGEPTRAFARDWDGSGVDPELVDPEALRAAWLSDRPSTLSGTLLQQAWLAAQPSPPRGAE
;
A
#
# COMPACT_ATOMS: atom_id res chain seq x y z
N MET A 1 -3.26 -11.26 -40.62
CA MET A 1 -2.04 -12.03 -40.31
C MET A 1 -0.97 -11.03 -39.92
N SER A 2 -0.14 -11.21 -38.89
CA SER A 2 0.03 -12.38 -38.00
C SER A 2 -0.39 -12.07 -36.56
N SER A 3 -0.98 -13.05 -35.86
CA SER A 3 -1.32 -12.93 -34.44
C SER A 3 -0.24 -13.59 -33.59
N THR A 4 0.53 -12.80 -32.84
CA THR A 4 1.52 -13.30 -31.89
C THR A 4 0.85 -13.70 -30.58
N ALA A 5 0.45 -14.97 -30.48
CA ALA A 5 -0.16 -15.51 -29.28
C ALA A 5 0.84 -15.54 -28.10
N GLU A 6 0.62 -14.70 -27.09
CA GLU A 6 1.44 -14.70 -25.88
C GLU A 6 1.29 -16.02 -25.10
N SER A 7 2.36 -16.79 -24.99
CA SER A 7 2.40 -17.99 -24.16
C SER A 7 2.47 -17.61 -22.67
N PRO A 8 1.62 -18.15 -21.77
CA PRO A 8 1.52 -17.73 -20.37
C PRO A 8 2.68 -18.27 -19.49
N GLY A 9 3.92 -17.99 -19.89
CA GLY A 9 5.15 -18.59 -19.37
C GLY A 9 5.73 -17.92 -18.12
N PHE A 10 5.08 -18.10 -16.96
CA PHE A 10 5.67 -17.97 -15.60
C PHE A 10 6.54 -16.71 -15.29
N ARG A 11 6.38 -15.61 -16.04
CA ARG A 11 7.14 -14.37 -15.90
C ARG A 11 6.33 -13.26 -15.24
N ARG A 12 6.30 -13.33 -13.91
CA ARG A 12 6.52 -12.16 -13.06
C ARG A 12 7.03 -12.68 -11.72
N LEU A 13 8.19 -12.20 -11.25
CA LEU A 13 8.25 -11.80 -9.84
C LEU A 13 7.03 -10.91 -9.63
N ARG A 14 6.42 -10.92 -8.43
CA ARG A 14 5.60 -9.75 -8.12
C ARG A 14 6.54 -8.55 -8.32
N ARG A 15 6.22 -7.67 -9.27
CA ARG A 15 6.33 -6.24 -8.97
C ARG A 15 5.54 -6.15 -7.67
N VAL A 16 6.25 -6.09 -6.54
CA VAL A 16 5.69 -5.44 -5.37
C VAL A 16 5.79 -3.96 -5.69
N SER A 17 5.00 -3.57 -6.68
CA SER A 17 4.25 -2.34 -6.60
C SER A 17 3.39 -2.50 -5.35
N LEU A 18 4.01 -2.19 -4.21
CA LEU A 18 3.44 -1.24 -3.28
C LEU A 18 2.90 -0.12 -4.17
N VAL A 19 1.64 -0.23 -4.57
CA VAL A 19 0.92 0.91 -5.13
C VAL A 19 0.60 1.73 -3.92
N VAL A 20 1.51 2.67 -3.63
CA VAL A 20 1.40 3.55 -2.50
C VAL A 20 0.28 4.54 -2.78
N SER A 21 -0.92 4.18 -2.38
CA SER A 21 -1.72 5.10 -1.57
C SER A 21 -1.26 4.89 -0.11
N GLY A 22 -1.32 5.89 0.76
CA GLY A 22 -0.94 5.64 2.16
C GLY A 22 -0.51 6.84 2.99
N GLU A 23 -0.60 6.60 4.31
CA GLU A 23 0.29 6.94 5.43
C GLU A 23 0.00 6.10 6.71
N HIS A 24 -1.26 6.00 7.25
CA HIS A 24 -1.84 5.74 8.65
C HIS A 24 -0.91 5.23 9.77
N ARG A 25 -1.07 5.25 11.10
CA ARG A 25 -2.11 5.64 12.08
C ARG A 25 -1.54 6.33 13.36
N VAL A 26 -2.42 6.66 14.32
CA VAL A 26 -2.25 6.81 15.79
C VAL A 26 -2.84 5.57 16.49
N SER A 27 -2.58 5.37 17.79
CA SER A 27 -2.90 4.14 18.54
C SER A 27 -3.30 4.50 20.00
N THR A 28 -4.31 3.90 20.65
CA THR A 28 -5.26 2.82 20.26
C THR A 28 -6.49 2.82 21.19
N PHE A 29 -7.64 2.28 20.74
CA PHE A 29 -8.79 1.96 21.61
C PHE A 29 -9.31 0.53 21.39
N SER A 30 -9.72 -0.14 22.48
CA SER A 30 -10.52 -1.38 22.46
C SER A 30 -11.28 -1.56 23.78
N ALA A 31 -12.21 -0.65 24.04
CA ALA A 31 -13.28 -0.73 25.03
C ALA A 31 -14.27 0.41 24.73
N ALA A 32 -15.46 0.39 25.33
CA ALA A 32 -16.24 1.62 25.50
C ALA A 32 -15.54 2.46 26.59
N ALA A 33 -14.54 3.24 26.18
CA ALA A 33 -13.66 3.99 27.07
C ALA A 33 -13.67 5.49 26.73
N ARG A 34 -13.37 6.29 27.75
CA ARG A 34 -13.33 7.75 27.66
C ARG A 34 -12.20 8.21 26.74
N ILE A 35 -12.39 9.38 26.13
CA ILE A 35 -11.29 10.16 25.55
C ILE A 35 -10.46 10.67 26.74
N ASP A 36 -9.31 10.04 27.01
CA ASP A 36 -8.34 10.56 27.98
C ASP A 36 -7.64 11.78 27.36
N ALA A 37 -8.14 12.97 27.71
CA ALA A 37 -7.69 14.26 27.20
C ALA A 37 -6.19 14.52 27.43
N ASP A 38 -5.60 13.92 28.46
CA ASP A 38 -4.18 14.04 28.81
C ASP A 38 -3.23 13.49 27.71
N SER A 39 -3.75 12.69 26.79
CA SER A 39 -2.99 12.19 25.62
C SER A 39 -2.81 13.22 24.49
N ALA A 40 -3.57 14.33 24.50
CA ALA A 40 -3.62 15.28 23.39
C ALA A 40 -2.34 16.11 23.18
N ASN A 41 -1.42 16.16 24.15
CA ASN A 41 -0.23 17.03 24.12
C ASN A 41 1.07 16.36 23.62
N SER A 42 1.05 15.09 23.19
CA SER A 42 2.21 14.50 22.50
C SER A 42 2.06 14.57 20.98
N SER A 43 2.81 15.47 20.34
CA SER A 43 2.84 15.58 18.87
C SER A 43 3.06 14.21 18.22
N PRO A 44 2.29 13.85 17.17
CA PRO A 44 2.26 12.49 16.68
C PRO A 44 3.61 12.07 16.08
N ARG A 45 4.06 10.87 16.46
CA ARG A 45 5.41 10.38 16.16
C ARG A 45 5.43 9.51 14.91
N TYR A 46 5.64 10.16 13.76
CA TYR A 46 5.94 9.52 12.48
C TYR A 46 7.01 8.41 12.60
N PHE A 47 6.79 7.29 11.93
CA PHE A 47 7.74 6.19 11.78
C PHE A 47 8.96 6.64 10.96
N ARG A 48 10.16 6.52 11.55
CA ARG A 48 11.42 6.87 10.90
C ARG A 48 12.19 5.65 10.42
N LEU A 49 12.77 5.78 9.23
CA LEU A 49 13.64 4.76 8.64
C LEU A 49 15.06 4.85 9.19
N SER A 50 15.75 3.71 9.26
CA SER A 50 17.22 3.70 9.33
C SER A 50 17.85 4.06 7.97
N SER A 51 19.11 4.49 7.94
CA SER A 51 19.83 4.83 6.70
C SER A 51 19.80 3.71 5.66
N PHE A 52 19.90 2.45 6.10
CA PHE A 52 19.78 1.27 5.24
C PHE A 52 18.38 1.11 4.62
N GLU A 53 17.33 1.47 5.35
CA GLU A 53 15.95 1.43 4.88
C GLU A 53 15.63 2.62 3.97
N VAL A 54 16.22 3.79 4.20
CA VAL A 54 16.20 4.94 3.25
C VAL A 54 16.87 4.54 1.93
N ALA A 55 18.12 4.07 1.98
CA ALA A 55 18.90 3.69 0.80
C ALA A 55 18.19 2.63 -0.05
N THR A 56 17.55 1.65 0.61
CA THR A 56 16.78 0.59 -0.07
C THR A 56 15.31 0.94 -0.29
N SER A 57 14.84 2.11 0.17
CA SER A 57 13.45 2.56 0.21
C SER A 57 12.45 1.50 0.70
N TRP A 58 12.85 0.69 1.69
CA TRP A 58 12.12 -0.49 2.10
C TRP A 58 12.30 -0.85 3.58
N VAL A 59 11.18 -1.08 4.27
CA VAL A 59 11.15 -1.55 5.67
C VAL A 59 11.16 -3.08 5.75
N HIS A 60 12.24 -3.68 6.23
CA HIS A 60 12.41 -5.14 6.32
C HIS A 60 11.80 -5.76 7.58
N GLY A 61 11.44 -7.04 7.50
CA GLY A 61 11.07 -7.86 8.65
C GLY A 61 9.63 -7.72 9.15
N SER A 62 9.36 -8.39 10.26
CA SER A 62 8.09 -8.40 10.98
C SER A 62 8.32 -8.34 12.49
N PHE A 63 7.36 -7.79 13.21
CA PHE A 63 7.32 -7.88 14.66
C PHE A 63 7.00 -9.32 15.12
N ARG A 64 7.04 -9.55 16.44
CA ARG A 64 6.54 -10.79 17.04
C ARG A 64 5.05 -10.91 16.75
N VAL A 65 4.64 -11.97 16.08
CA VAL A 65 3.23 -12.23 15.75
C VAL A 65 2.52 -12.81 16.98
N PRO A 66 1.54 -12.11 17.59
CA PRO A 66 0.67 -12.67 18.63
C PRO A 66 -0.33 -13.68 18.02
N PRO A 67 -1.05 -14.49 18.80
CA PRO A 67 -2.25 -15.17 18.30
C PRO A 67 -3.29 -14.13 17.83
N PRO A 68 -4.15 -14.45 16.85
CA PRO A 68 -5.31 -13.62 16.56
C PRO A 68 -6.29 -13.62 17.74
N PRO A 69 -7.00 -12.51 18.01
CA PRO A 69 -8.02 -12.48 19.04
C PRO A 69 -9.16 -13.46 18.70
N PRO A 70 -9.82 -14.07 19.70
CA PRO A 70 -11.00 -14.88 19.47
C PRO A 70 -12.14 -13.99 18.94
N THR A 71 -12.90 -14.49 17.98
CA THR A 71 -14.08 -13.80 17.45
C THR A 71 -15.15 -14.79 16.98
N THR A 72 -16.41 -14.42 17.18
CA THR A 72 -17.60 -15.10 16.68
C THR A 72 -18.09 -14.53 15.35
N ALA A 73 -17.74 -13.28 15.02
CA ALA A 73 -18.22 -12.54 13.85
C ALA A 73 -17.75 -13.14 12.50
N THR A 74 -18.60 -13.06 11.49
CA THR A 74 -18.24 -13.29 10.09
C THR A 74 -17.28 -12.19 9.60
N PRO A 75 -16.55 -12.42 8.49
CA PRO A 75 -15.70 -11.38 7.92
C PRO A 75 -16.47 -10.15 7.40
N ARG A 76 -17.78 -10.24 7.17
CA ARG A 76 -18.58 -9.08 6.72
C ARG A 76 -19.01 -8.21 7.90
N GLU A 77 -19.50 -8.81 8.99
CA GLU A 77 -19.80 -8.08 10.24
C GLU A 77 -18.54 -7.39 10.78
N ALA A 78 -17.42 -8.11 10.84
CA ALA A 78 -16.15 -7.55 11.32
C ALA A 78 -15.53 -6.50 10.36
N LEU A 79 -15.91 -6.48 9.07
CA LEU A 79 -15.55 -5.40 8.16
C LEU A 79 -16.44 -4.18 8.38
N ASP A 80 -17.74 -4.40 8.57
CA ASP A 80 -18.71 -3.35 8.86
C ASP A 80 -18.34 -2.61 10.17
N ASP A 81 -17.97 -3.35 11.22
CA ASP A 81 -17.51 -2.76 12.48
C ASP A 81 -16.17 -2.00 12.35
N ALA A 82 -15.32 -2.35 11.38
CA ALA A 82 -14.09 -1.62 11.06
C ALA A 82 -14.34 -0.36 10.19
N ILE A 83 -15.52 -0.24 9.58
CA ILE A 83 -15.97 0.92 8.79
C ILE A 83 -16.80 1.89 9.67
N ARG A 84 -17.63 1.33 10.57
CA ARG A 84 -18.56 2.02 11.47
C ARG A 84 -18.01 3.30 12.13
N PRO A 85 -16.77 3.37 12.65
CA PRO A 85 -16.24 4.60 13.26
C PRO A 85 -16.15 5.80 12.29
N ALA A 86 -15.97 5.57 10.99
CA ALA A 86 -15.96 6.64 9.99
C ALA A 86 -17.37 7.20 9.76
N LEU A 87 -18.36 6.31 9.57
CA LEU A 87 -19.75 6.72 9.34
C LEU A 87 -20.35 7.50 10.52
N LEU A 88 -19.90 7.20 11.75
CA LEU A 88 -20.23 7.97 12.95
C LEU A 88 -19.51 9.33 13.04
N ARG A 89 -18.41 9.52 12.31
CA ARG A 89 -17.65 10.78 12.19
C ARG A 89 -17.84 11.38 10.80
N ALA A 90 -19.07 11.81 10.53
CA ALA A 90 -19.43 12.50 9.29
C ALA A 90 -18.71 13.86 9.15
N PRO A 91 -18.34 14.30 7.93
CA PRO A 91 -18.43 13.56 6.67
C PRO A 91 -17.45 12.38 6.62
N CYS A 92 -17.94 11.24 6.12
CA CYS A 92 -17.15 10.05 5.88
C CYS A 92 -16.75 10.01 4.40
N PHE A 93 -15.45 10.00 4.13
CA PHE A 93 -14.88 9.97 2.79
C PHE A 93 -14.29 8.60 2.46
N VAL A 94 -14.03 8.30 1.19
CA VAL A 94 -13.26 7.13 0.77
C VAL A 94 -12.20 7.50 -0.26
N SER A 95 -10.94 7.17 0.01
CA SER A 95 -9.85 7.27 -0.96
C SER A 95 -10.11 6.29 -2.11
N PHE A 96 -10.61 6.83 -3.21
CA PHE A 96 -11.26 6.06 -4.27
C PHE A 96 -10.51 6.22 -5.60
N SER A 97 -9.75 5.19 -5.97
CA SER A 97 -8.98 5.16 -7.22
C SER A 97 -9.75 4.54 -8.40
N GLY A 98 -10.83 3.81 -8.15
CA GLY A 98 -11.43 2.86 -9.11
C GLY A 98 -10.83 1.45 -9.06
N GLY A 99 -9.74 1.28 -8.31
CA GLY A 99 -9.11 -0.01 -8.03
C GLY A 99 -9.97 -0.89 -7.12
N ARG A 100 -9.93 -2.21 -7.35
CA ARG A 100 -10.79 -3.23 -6.71
C ARG A 100 -11.01 -3.05 -5.21
N ASP A 101 -9.95 -2.74 -4.49
CA ASP A 101 -9.97 -2.73 -3.03
C ASP A 101 -10.59 -1.42 -2.49
N SER A 102 -10.29 -0.28 -3.13
CA SER A 102 -10.99 0.98 -2.85
C SER A 102 -12.47 0.93 -3.26
N SER A 103 -12.81 0.28 -4.39
CA SER A 103 -14.21 0.04 -4.78
C SER A 103 -14.96 -0.84 -3.78
N ALA A 104 -14.29 -1.85 -3.21
CA ALA A 104 -14.88 -2.72 -2.20
C ALA A 104 -15.14 -2.01 -0.87
N ILE A 105 -14.22 -1.14 -0.43
CA ILE A 105 -14.43 -0.32 0.78
C ILE A 105 -15.53 0.72 0.56
N LEU A 106 -15.57 1.39 -0.60
CA LEU A 106 -16.64 2.33 -0.94
C LEU A 106 -18.02 1.64 -0.96
N ALA A 107 -18.13 0.51 -1.65
CA ALA A 107 -19.36 -0.26 -1.73
C ALA A 107 -19.79 -0.85 -0.37
N ALA A 108 -18.83 -1.35 0.42
CA ALA A 108 -19.10 -1.87 1.75
C ALA A 108 -19.62 -0.76 2.69
N ALA A 109 -18.99 0.41 2.66
CA ALA A 109 -19.38 1.56 3.48
C ALA A 109 -20.72 2.17 3.05
N THR A 110 -21.00 2.25 1.74
CA THR A 110 -22.30 2.70 1.21
C THR A 110 -23.43 1.76 1.65
N ALA A 111 -23.22 0.43 1.54
CA ALA A 111 -24.21 -0.54 1.98
C ALA A 111 -24.43 -0.54 3.50
N LEU A 112 -23.37 -0.28 4.29
CA LEU A 112 -23.45 -0.12 5.73
C LEU A 112 -24.23 1.13 6.13
N ALA A 113 -23.89 2.29 5.55
CA ALA A 113 -24.50 3.58 5.84
C ALA A 113 -26.02 3.55 5.64
N ARG A 114 -26.45 3.08 4.47
CA ARG A 114 -27.87 2.97 4.09
C ARG A 114 -28.66 1.99 4.97
N ARG A 115 -28.01 0.93 5.46
CA ARG A 115 -28.64 -0.05 6.36
C ARG A 115 -28.86 0.51 7.77
N GLU A 116 -28.03 1.46 8.19
CA GLU A 116 -27.96 1.94 9.58
C GLU A 116 -28.36 3.42 9.75
N GLY A 117 -28.79 4.08 8.66
CA GLY A 117 -29.32 5.45 8.67
C GLY A 117 -28.25 6.55 8.68
N HIS A 118 -27.02 6.23 8.31
CA HIS A 118 -25.94 7.21 8.14
C HIS A 118 -25.96 7.82 6.73
N ALA A 119 -25.33 8.98 6.57
CA ALA A 119 -25.08 9.57 5.25
C ALA A 119 -24.19 8.65 4.39
N ASP A 120 -24.43 8.63 3.09
CA ASP A 120 -23.57 7.91 2.14
C ASP A 120 -22.12 8.44 2.18
N PRO A 121 -21.11 7.56 2.09
CA PRO A 121 -19.72 7.97 2.14
C PRO A 121 -19.28 8.60 0.81
N VAL A 122 -18.60 9.73 0.88
CA VAL A 122 -18.20 10.52 -0.28
C VAL A 122 -16.89 9.99 -0.88
N PRO A 123 -16.86 9.45 -2.11
CA PRO A 123 -15.62 9.07 -2.76
C PRO A 123 -14.78 10.32 -3.07
N VAL A 124 -13.47 10.22 -2.83
CA VAL A 124 -12.47 11.24 -3.16
C VAL A 124 -11.43 10.62 -4.09
N THR A 125 -11.28 11.19 -5.29
CA THR A 125 -10.44 10.65 -6.36
C THR A 125 -9.42 11.66 -6.82
N GLU A 126 -8.15 11.31 -6.73
CA GLU A 126 -7.06 11.98 -7.46
C GLU A 126 -7.18 11.63 -8.94
N VAL A 127 -7.35 12.66 -9.78
CA VAL A 127 -7.47 12.55 -11.24
C VAL A 127 -6.21 13.17 -11.83
N TYR A 128 -5.57 12.47 -12.77
CA TYR A 128 -4.28 12.89 -13.36
C TYR A 128 -4.49 13.14 -14.87
N PRO A 129 -4.96 14.33 -15.31
CA PRO A 129 -5.41 14.55 -16.69
C PRO A 129 -4.28 14.35 -17.71
N ASP A 130 -3.07 14.73 -17.32
CA ASP A 130 -1.89 14.77 -18.17
C ASP A 130 -1.09 13.44 -18.15
N VAL A 131 -1.61 12.40 -17.49
CA VAL A 131 -0.98 11.06 -17.38
C VAL A 131 -1.96 9.98 -17.87
N PRO A 132 -2.02 9.67 -19.18
CA PRO A 132 -2.95 8.67 -19.72
C PRO A 132 -2.79 7.26 -19.13
N ASP A 133 -1.57 6.89 -18.72
CA ASP A 133 -1.27 5.63 -18.02
C ASP A 133 -1.97 5.51 -16.64
N ALA A 134 -2.53 6.63 -16.13
CA ALA A 134 -3.23 6.73 -14.85
C ALA A 134 -4.77 6.79 -14.96
N ASP A 135 -5.35 6.77 -16.17
CA ASP A 135 -6.81 6.87 -16.34
C ASP A 135 -7.55 5.59 -15.88
N GLU A 136 -8.21 5.68 -14.72
CA GLU A 136 -9.19 4.69 -14.26
C GLU A 136 -10.64 5.20 -14.36
N SER A 137 -10.91 6.30 -15.04
CA SER A 137 -12.21 7.01 -15.02
C SER A 137 -13.41 6.17 -15.48
N GLY A 138 -13.19 5.15 -16.33
CA GLY A 138 -14.23 4.18 -16.68
C GLY A 138 -14.59 3.24 -15.53
N TRP A 139 -13.60 2.80 -14.73
CA TRP A 139 -13.82 1.97 -13.55
C TRP A 139 -14.36 2.79 -12.37
N GLN A 140 -13.94 4.06 -12.26
CA GLN A 140 -14.43 4.99 -11.25
C GLN A 140 -15.94 5.25 -11.44
N ARG A 141 -16.35 5.67 -12.65
CA ARG A 141 -17.76 5.87 -13.01
C ARG A 141 -18.60 4.61 -12.79
N LEU A 142 -18.16 3.46 -13.30
CA LEU A 142 -18.87 2.18 -13.15
C LEU A 142 -19.24 1.85 -11.68
N VAL A 143 -18.44 2.25 -10.69
CA VAL A 143 -18.75 2.04 -9.27
C VAL A 143 -19.64 3.13 -8.70
N VAL A 144 -19.36 4.41 -9.00
CA VAL A 144 -20.16 5.56 -8.54
C VAL A 144 -21.59 5.46 -9.06
N ASP A 145 -21.76 5.15 -10.35
CA ASP A 145 -23.05 4.98 -11.02
C ASP A 145 -23.80 3.75 -10.48
N HIS A 146 -23.10 2.63 -10.24
CA HIS A 146 -23.69 1.41 -9.68
C HIS A 146 -24.20 1.61 -8.25
N LEU A 147 -23.41 2.30 -7.41
CA LEU A 147 -23.79 2.63 -6.04
C LEU A 147 -24.80 3.78 -5.96
N ARG A 148 -25.00 4.54 -7.05
CA ARG A 148 -25.87 5.73 -7.14
C ARG A 148 -25.46 6.82 -6.14
N LEU A 149 -24.16 7.07 -6.03
CA LEU A 149 -23.63 8.12 -5.16
C LEU A 149 -23.78 9.47 -5.86
N THR A 150 -24.45 10.43 -5.21
CA THR A 150 -24.72 11.77 -5.74
C THR A 150 -23.54 12.73 -5.57
N GLU A 151 -22.68 12.47 -4.58
CA GLU A 151 -21.48 13.24 -4.30
C GLU A 151 -20.24 12.45 -4.73
N TRP A 152 -19.28 13.13 -5.37
CA TRP A 152 -17.98 12.57 -5.74
C TRP A 152 -16.96 13.70 -5.88
N VAL A 153 -16.00 13.77 -4.95
CA VAL A 153 -14.93 14.76 -5.00
C VAL A 153 -13.83 14.27 -5.95
N ARG A 154 -13.48 15.10 -6.93
CA ARG A 154 -12.48 14.80 -7.95
C ARG A 154 -11.40 15.87 -7.92
N LEU A 155 -10.21 15.50 -7.44
CA LEU A 155 -9.07 16.38 -7.26
C LEU A 155 -8.17 16.32 -8.50
N PRO A 156 -8.13 17.35 -9.36
CA PRO A 156 -7.26 17.36 -10.52
C PRO A 156 -5.81 17.60 -10.09
N ILE A 157 -4.92 16.67 -10.43
CA ILE A 157 -3.49 16.72 -10.19
C ILE A 157 -2.76 17.01 -11.50
N ARG A 158 -2.03 18.13 -11.56
CA ARG A 158 -1.21 18.61 -12.68
C ARG A 158 0.27 18.77 -12.32
N GLY A 159 0.75 17.98 -11.36
CA GLY A 159 2.17 17.92 -10.95
C GLY A 159 2.39 18.04 -9.45
N GLU A 160 1.35 18.30 -8.67
CA GLU A 160 1.38 18.37 -7.20
C GLU A 160 1.77 17.02 -6.56
N SER A 161 1.62 15.91 -7.30
CA SER A 161 2.12 14.59 -6.91
C SER A 161 3.57 14.29 -7.27
N ASP A 162 4.33 15.19 -7.89
CA ASP A 162 5.79 15.02 -8.02
C ASP A 162 6.41 14.92 -6.62
N LEU A 163 7.30 13.94 -6.39
CA LEU A 163 7.89 13.70 -5.06
C LEU A 163 8.80 14.82 -4.56
N LEU A 164 9.16 15.77 -5.45
CA LEU A 164 9.78 17.06 -5.19
C LEU A 164 8.97 18.21 -5.84
N GLY A 165 7.64 18.08 -5.96
CA GLY A 165 6.73 19.19 -6.23
C GLY A 165 6.64 20.16 -5.04
N GLU A 166 5.99 21.32 -5.21
CA GLU A 166 5.95 22.38 -4.19
C GLU A 166 5.37 21.88 -2.84
N GLY A 167 4.21 21.21 -2.89
CA GLY A 167 3.60 20.58 -1.71
C GLY A 167 4.52 19.56 -1.05
N ALA A 168 5.21 18.73 -1.85
CA ALA A 168 6.18 17.75 -1.33
C ALA A 168 7.36 18.41 -0.62
N ARG A 169 7.94 19.46 -1.20
CA ARG A 169 9.03 20.25 -0.60
C ARG A 169 8.60 20.88 0.72
N ALA A 170 7.43 21.52 0.76
CA ALA A 170 6.87 22.11 1.97
C ALA A 170 6.60 21.04 3.04
N SER A 171 6.09 19.87 2.64
CA SER A 171 5.86 18.72 3.52
C SER A 171 7.15 18.16 4.11
N LEU A 172 8.20 18.00 3.28
CA LEU A 172 9.53 17.52 3.67
C LEU A 172 10.22 18.46 4.65
N LEU A 173 10.12 19.78 4.46
CA LEU A 173 10.67 20.77 5.39
C LEU A 173 10.01 20.70 6.77
N ARG A 174 8.68 20.52 6.83
CA ARG A 174 7.95 20.41 8.11
C ARG A 174 8.16 19.06 8.81
N ARG A 175 8.19 17.97 8.05
CA ARG A 175 8.06 16.60 8.60
C ARG A 175 9.34 15.78 8.49
N GLY A 176 10.37 16.23 7.79
CA GLY A 176 11.51 15.38 7.39
C GLY A 176 11.07 14.24 6.46
N VAL A 177 11.95 13.29 6.16
CA VAL A 177 11.62 12.16 5.28
C VAL A 177 10.68 11.17 5.97
N LEU A 178 9.59 10.81 5.28
CA LEU A 178 8.63 9.76 5.64
C LEU A 178 8.74 8.56 4.69
N TRP A 179 8.04 7.46 5.00
CA TRP A 179 8.01 6.29 4.12
C TRP A 179 6.66 5.56 4.10
N PRO A 180 6.17 5.16 2.91
CA PRO A 180 6.71 5.45 1.58
C PRO A 180 6.65 6.93 1.10
N PRO A 181 7.38 7.30 0.04
CA PRO A 181 7.59 8.70 -0.38
C PRO A 181 6.35 9.55 -0.77
N PRO A 182 5.29 8.98 -1.42
CA PRO A 182 4.07 9.71 -1.78
C PRO A 182 3.29 10.37 -0.64
N PHE A 183 3.67 10.10 0.61
CA PHE A 183 3.11 10.71 1.81
C PHE A 183 3.22 12.24 1.74
N HIS A 184 4.35 12.74 1.22
CA HIS A 184 4.60 14.17 1.08
C HIS A 184 3.69 14.89 0.09
N VAL A 185 2.91 14.18 -0.75
CA VAL A 185 1.96 14.78 -1.70
C VAL A 185 0.48 14.60 -1.30
N LYS A 186 0.21 14.13 -0.07
CA LYS A 186 -1.16 13.89 0.43
C LYS A 186 -1.78 15.08 1.17
N ASP A 187 -1.03 16.14 1.45
CA ASP A 187 -1.55 17.37 2.09
C ASP A 187 -2.85 17.88 1.41
N ALA A 188 -2.90 17.90 0.08
CA ALA A 188 -4.08 18.35 -0.68
C ALA A 188 -5.30 17.42 -0.50
N LEU A 189 -5.10 16.11 -0.37
CA LEU A 189 -6.16 15.16 -0.05
C LEU A 189 -6.69 15.39 1.37
N PHE A 190 -5.80 15.62 2.35
CA PHE A 190 -6.19 15.81 3.75
C PHE A 190 -6.84 17.17 4.03
N GLN A 191 -6.43 18.23 3.34
CA GLN A 191 -7.13 19.51 3.38
C GLN A 191 -8.60 19.39 2.92
N VAL A 192 -8.86 18.54 1.91
CA VAL A 192 -10.20 18.30 1.37
C VAL A 192 -11.08 17.47 2.31
N VAL A 193 -10.49 16.58 3.11
CA VAL A 193 -11.24 15.72 4.06
C VAL A 193 -11.11 16.17 5.53
N ALA A 194 -10.60 17.38 5.76
CA ALA A 194 -10.28 17.94 7.07
C ALA A 194 -11.47 17.88 8.06
N GLY A 195 -11.18 17.56 9.32
CA GLY A 195 -12.18 17.45 10.40
C GLY A 195 -13.11 16.21 10.36
N GLY A 196 -13.36 15.65 9.17
CA GLY A 196 -14.21 14.47 8.98
C GLY A 196 -13.50 13.14 9.28
N SER A 197 -13.82 12.13 8.49
CA SER A 197 -13.09 10.87 8.43
C SER A 197 -12.85 10.41 6.99
N ILE A 198 -11.82 9.62 6.74
CA ILE A 198 -11.65 8.93 5.45
C ILE A 198 -11.50 7.40 5.65
N LEU A 199 -11.74 6.63 4.60
CA LEU A 199 -11.48 5.19 4.53
C LEU A 199 -10.60 4.89 3.31
N THR A 200 -9.79 3.84 3.38
CA THR A 200 -8.88 3.49 2.28
C THR A 200 -8.97 2.02 1.90
N GLY A 201 -8.65 1.71 0.64
CA GLY A 201 -8.49 0.33 0.14
C GLY A 201 -7.16 -0.33 0.53
N GLU A 202 -6.41 0.27 1.47
CA GLU A 202 -5.04 -0.16 1.76
C GLU A 202 -4.94 -1.57 2.32
N GLY A 203 -3.84 -2.22 1.97
CA GLY A 203 -3.64 -3.63 2.23
C GLY A 203 -4.50 -4.57 1.38
N GLY A 204 -5.33 -4.09 0.44
CA GLY A 204 -6.13 -5.00 -0.41
C GLY A 204 -5.28 -5.96 -1.26
N ASP A 205 -4.17 -5.48 -1.82
CA ASP A 205 -3.16 -6.31 -2.49
C ASP A 205 -2.48 -7.29 -1.50
N GLU A 206 -2.16 -6.82 -0.29
CA GLU A 206 -1.56 -7.59 0.81
C GLU A 206 -2.47 -8.68 1.36
N ILE A 207 -3.79 -8.44 1.46
CA ILE A 207 -4.75 -9.22 2.25
C ILE A 207 -5.58 -10.15 1.36
N ILE A 208 -6.09 -9.62 0.25
CA ILE A 208 -6.96 -10.34 -0.69
C ILE A 208 -6.14 -11.04 -1.79
N GLY A 209 -4.86 -10.68 -1.93
CA GLY A 209 -3.92 -11.31 -2.84
C GLY A 209 -3.70 -12.82 -2.59
N PRO A 210 -3.22 -13.58 -3.59
CA PRO A 210 -2.90 -15.00 -3.42
C PRO A 210 -1.79 -15.21 -2.38
N ARG A 211 -1.85 -16.33 -1.65
CA ARG A 211 -0.86 -16.75 -0.64
C ARG A 211 0.04 -17.86 -1.15
N ARG A 212 1.12 -18.14 -0.41
CA ARG A 212 1.96 -19.33 -0.58
C ARG A 212 1.14 -20.62 -0.78
N THR A 213 0.09 -20.85 0.01
CA THR A 213 -0.74 -22.07 -0.12
C THR A 213 -1.80 -22.02 -1.22
N THR A 214 -2.10 -20.88 -1.84
CA THR A 214 -3.11 -20.81 -2.92
C THR A 214 -2.91 -21.87 -4.03
N PRO A 215 -1.72 -22.13 -4.60
CA PRO A 215 -1.52 -23.25 -5.54
C PRO A 215 -1.83 -24.63 -4.93
N VAL A 216 -1.46 -24.86 -3.66
CA VAL A 216 -1.74 -26.12 -2.95
C VAL A 216 -3.25 -26.30 -2.74
N THR A 217 -3.95 -25.25 -2.30
CA THR A 217 -5.42 -25.22 -2.16
C THR A 217 -6.13 -25.42 -3.49
N LEU A 218 -5.59 -24.87 -4.59
CA LEU A 218 -6.14 -25.06 -5.94
C LEU A 218 -5.99 -26.50 -6.43
N LEU A 219 -4.84 -27.14 -6.20
CA LEU A 219 -4.57 -28.51 -6.60
C LEU A 219 -5.32 -29.53 -5.71
N VAL A 220 -5.15 -29.44 -4.39
CA VAL A 220 -5.64 -30.43 -3.42
C VAL A 220 -7.11 -30.20 -3.07
N ARG A 221 -7.46 -29.01 -2.55
CA ARG A 221 -8.82 -28.73 -2.04
C ARG A 221 -9.84 -28.37 -3.11
N LYS A 222 -9.41 -27.76 -4.22
CA LYS A 222 -10.29 -27.40 -5.36
C LYS A 222 -10.11 -28.30 -6.57
N ARG A 223 -9.32 -29.39 -6.45
CA ARG A 223 -9.13 -30.47 -7.45
C ARG A 223 -8.90 -29.96 -8.90
N ARG A 224 -8.25 -28.81 -9.09
CA ARG A 224 -7.99 -28.28 -10.43
C ARG A 224 -7.04 -29.20 -11.20
N ARG A 225 -7.36 -29.49 -12.46
CA ARG A 225 -6.56 -30.35 -13.35
C ARG A 225 -5.06 -29.98 -13.28
N PRO A 226 -4.15 -30.93 -13.02
CA PRO A 226 -2.73 -30.66 -12.78
C PRO A 226 -2.02 -30.20 -14.07
N ARG A 227 -2.08 -28.89 -14.35
CA ARG A 227 -1.26 -28.25 -15.39
C ARG A 227 0.19 -28.11 -14.87
N PRO A 228 1.24 -28.25 -15.71
CA PRO A 228 2.63 -28.15 -15.27
C PRO A 228 2.95 -26.89 -14.45
N GLN A 229 2.37 -25.75 -14.81
CA GLN A 229 2.49 -24.48 -14.09
C GLN A 229 1.94 -24.56 -12.65
N LEU A 230 0.81 -25.24 -12.43
CA LEU A 230 0.23 -25.44 -11.11
C LEU A 230 1.07 -26.41 -10.26
N LEU A 231 1.65 -27.43 -10.87
CA LEU A 231 2.58 -28.35 -10.20
C LEU A 231 3.86 -27.61 -9.77
N VAL A 232 4.48 -26.82 -10.67
CA VAL A 232 5.64 -25.98 -10.35
C VAL A 232 5.34 -24.96 -9.26
N ALA A 233 4.16 -24.32 -9.28
CA ALA A 233 3.73 -23.40 -8.23
C ALA A 233 3.50 -24.11 -6.88
N THR A 234 2.95 -25.34 -6.90
CA THR A 234 2.72 -26.16 -5.70
C THR A 234 4.05 -26.61 -5.09
N ALA A 235 4.99 -27.11 -5.90
CA ALA A 235 6.32 -27.47 -5.45
C ALA A 235 7.09 -26.26 -4.88
N ALA A 236 6.96 -25.08 -5.51
CA ALA A 236 7.55 -23.84 -5.01
C ALA A 236 6.96 -23.39 -3.65
N ALA A 237 5.66 -23.61 -3.44
CA ALA A 237 4.99 -23.33 -2.17
C ALA A 237 5.42 -24.28 -1.05
N LEU A 238 5.52 -25.58 -1.35
CA LEU A 238 5.90 -26.61 -0.38
C LEU A 238 7.41 -26.64 -0.08
N ALA A 239 8.24 -26.00 -0.92
CA ALA A 239 9.69 -25.96 -0.75
C ALA A 239 10.15 -25.47 0.64
N PRO A 240 11.22 -26.06 1.22
CA PRO A 240 11.81 -25.61 2.48
C PRO A 240 12.25 -24.15 2.46
N GLY A 241 12.30 -23.52 3.64
CA GLY A 241 12.67 -22.10 3.77
C GLY A 241 14.05 -21.75 3.20
N SER A 242 15.03 -22.66 3.30
CA SER A 242 16.35 -22.54 2.66
C SER A 242 16.25 -22.46 1.13
N VAL A 243 15.43 -23.32 0.52
CA VAL A 243 15.18 -23.37 -0.93
C VAL A 243 14.40 -22.12 -1.37
N ARG A 244 13.37 -21.69 -0.63
CA ARG A 244 12.67 -20.40 -0.87
C ARG A 244 13.64 -19.22 -0.84
N ARG A 245 14.44 -19.08 0.22
CA ARG A 245 15.47 -18.01 0.33
C ARG A 245 16.42 -17.99 -0.87
N SER A 246 16.91 -19.15 -1.30
CA SER A 246 17.82 -19.24 -2.44
C SER A 246 17.13 -18.99 -3.79
N ARG A 247 15.86 -19.40 -3.97
CA ARG A 247 15.06 -19.07 -5.14
C ARG A 247 14.84 -17.55 -5.24
N VAL A 248 14.37 -16.90 -4.18
CA VAL A 248 14.09 -15.46 -4.17
C VAL A 248 15.36 -14.67 -4.46
N ARG A 249 16.49 -14.98 -3.80
CA ARG A 249 17.79 -14.35 -4.08
C ARG A 249 18.21 -14.48 -5.55
N ARG A 250 18.07 -15.66 -6.17
CA ARG A 250 18.37 -15.86 -7.60
C ARG A 250 17.41 -15.09 -8.50
N GLN A 251 16.12 -15.08 -8.17
CA GLN A 251 15.09 -14.42 -8.97
C GLN A 251 15.25 -12.89 -8.94
N MET A 252 15.66 -12.34 -7.79
CA MET A 252 16.06 -10.94 -7.64
C MET A 252 17.45 -10.63 -8.21
N ALA A 253 18.34 -11.61 -8.40
CA ALA A 253 19.71 -11.36 -8.84
C ALA A 253 19.77 -10.81 -10.28
N GLY A 254 18.91 -11.32 -11.16
CA GLY A 254 18.71 -10.81 -12.52
C GLY A 254 17.74 -9.63 -12.61
N ASP A 255 17.34 -9.03 -11.48
CA ASP A 255 16.47 -7.86 -11.42
C ASP A 255 17.28 -6.61 -11.04
N ALA A 256 17.35 -5.65 -11.95
CA ALA A 256 18.15 -4.43 -11.84
C ALA A 256 17.32 -3.21 -11.36
N GLN A 257 16.23 -3.44 -10.61
CA GLN A 257 15.32 -2.38 -10.11
C GLN A 257 15.96 -1.27 -9.25
N GLN A 258 17.16 -1.50 -8.71
CA GLN A 258 17.88 -0.57 -7.82
C GLN A 258 19.38 -0.54 -8.19
N PRO A 259 19.76 0.03 -9.35
CA PRO A 259 21.15 0.03 -9.81
C PRO A 259 22.07 0.90 -8.94
N TRP A 260 21.50 1.86 -8.21
CA TRP A 260 22.20 2.77 -7.30
C TRP A 260 22.67 2.15 -5.99
N LEU A 261 22.31 0.91 -5.67
CA LEU A 261 22.75 0.29 -4.42
C LEU A 261 24.15 -0.30 -4.58
N ARG A 262 25.08 0.02 -3.67
CA ARG A 262 26.43 -0.56 -3.71
C ARG A 262 26.38 -2.09 -3.61
N PRO A 263 27.30 -2.86 -4.23
CA PRO A 263 27.17 -4.32 -4.34
C PRO A 263 27.02 -5.08 -3.01
N ALA A 264 27.61 -4.60 -1.92
CA ALA A 264 27.41 -5.19 -0.58
C ALA A 264 25.99 -4.98 -0.03
N VAL A 265 25.41 -3.83 -0.34
CA VAL A 265 24.09 -3.36 0.09
C VAL A 265 23.01 -4.12 -0.67
N VAL A 266 23.18 -4.29 -1.99
CA VAL A 266 22.37 -5.20 -2.82
C VAL A 266 22.35 -6.61 -2.24
N ARG A 267 23.51 -7.16 -1.84
CA ARG A 267 23.60 -8.50 -1.21
C ARG A 267 22.87 -8.55 0.13
N ARG A 268 22.97 -7.51 0.98
CA ARG A 268 22.27 -7.41 2.27
C ARG A 268 20.74 -7.27 2.07
N HIS A 269 20.31 -6.40 1.17
CA HIS A 269 18.90 -6.16 0.84
C HIS A 269 18.22 -7.41 0.26
N ARG A 270 18.80 -8.02 -0.79
CA ARG A 270 18.30 -9.28 -1.37
C ARG A 270 18.32 -10.44 -0.35
N ARG A 271 19.23 -10.44 0.65
CA ARG A 271 19.23 -11.42 1.76
C ARG A 271 18.05 -11.20 2.72
N LEU A 272 17.75 -9.95 3.08
CA LEU A 272 16.65 -9.60 3.98
C LEU A 272 15.29 -9.85 3.32
N LEU A 273 15.04 -9.33 2.11
CA LEU A 273 13.80 -9.59 1.37
C LEU A 273 13.55 -11.09 1.13
N ALA A 274 14.60 -11.85 0.82
CA ALA A 274 14.46 -13.30 0.68
C ALA A 274 14.14 -14.00 2.02
N ALA A 275 14.60 -13.46 3.16
CA ALA A 275 14.23 -13.98 4.48
C ALA A 275 12.77 -13.64 4.83
N ASP A 276 12.33 -12.40 4.60
CA ASP A 276 10.95 -11.95 4.78
C ASP A 276 9.97 -12.82 3.98
N GLU A 277 10.15 -12.90 2.66
CA GLU A 277 9.32 -13.74 1.76
C GLU A 277 9.36 -15.22 2.19
N ALA A 278 10.54 -15.77 2.48
CA ALA A 278 10.66 -17.17 2.90
C ALA A 278 10.03 -17.45 4.28
N SER A 279 9.83 -16.42 5.11
CA SER A 279 9.17 -16.54 6.41
C SER A 279 7.65 -16.72 6.30
N GLU A 280 7.02 -16.35 5.17
CA GLU A 280 5.56 -16.48 5.00
C GLU A 280 5.10 -17.92 5.36
N PRO A 281 4.23 -18.07 6.38
CA PRO A 281 3.66 -19.35 6.77
C PRO A 281 2.96 -20.06 5.59
N LEU A 282 2.96 -21.39 5.60
CA LEU A 282 2.19 -22.14 4.61
C LEU A 282 0.68 -22.12 4.93
N ALA A 283 0.28 -22.17 6.21
CA ALA A 283 -1.12 -22.11 6.57
C ALA A 283 -1.69 -20.70 6.26
N TRP A 284 -2.83 -20.65 5.56
CA TRP A 284 -3.37 -19.39 5.00
C TRP A 284 -3.76 -18.39 6.10
N ASP A 285 -4.44 -18.87 7.14
CA ASP A 285 -4.70 -18.17 8.40
C ASP A 285 -3.43 -17.51 8.98
N ARG A 286 -2.35 -18.27 9.19
CA ARG A 286 -1.09 -17.76 9.74
C ARG A 286 -0.37 -16.81 8.78
N SER A 287 -0.47 -17.03 7.48
CA SER A 287 0.10 -16.12 6.46
C SER A 287 -0.59 -14.77 6.47
N LEU A 288 -1.93 -14.77 6.47
CA LEU A 288 -2.74 -13.56 6.56
C LEU A 288 -2.48 -12.80 7.86
N TRP A 289 -2.37 -13.49 8.99
CA TRP A 289 -2.06 -12.85 10.28
C TRP A 289 -0.61 -12.33 10.36
N TRP A 290 0.36 -13.04 9.79
CA TRP A 290 1.76 -12.60 9.71
C TRP A 290 1.91 -11.31 8.89
N VAL A 291 1.17 -11.17 7.78
CA VAL A 291 1.21 -9.97 6.92
C VAL A 291 0.89 -8.69 7.70
N ARG A 292 -0.13 -8.71 8.56
CA ARG A 292 -0.54 -7.58 9.41
C ARG A 292 0.57 -7.08 10.34
N HIS A 293 1.53 -7.95 10.69
CA HIS A 293 2.62 -7.67 11.64
C HIS A 293 3.97 -7.43 10.94
N ARG A 294 4.00 -7.24 9.62
CA ARG A 294 5.21 -6.81 8.91
C ARG A 294 5.56 -5.37 9.28
N ARG A 295 6.83 -5.06 9.51
CA ARG A 295 7.27 -3.70 9.87
C ARG A 295 6.88 -2.66 8.81
N ALA A 296 6.87 -3.06 7.53
CA ALA A 296 6.35 -2.25 6.44
C ALA A 296 4.86 -1.90 6.63
N VAL A 297 4.01 -2.87 6.98
CA VAL A 297 2.58 -2.61 7.21
C VAL A 297 2.38 -1.69 8.41
N GLU A 298 3.15 -1.87 9.49
CA GLU A 298 3.10 -0.96 10.65
C GLU A 298 3.73 0.42 10.40
N ALA A 299 4.50 0.63 9.33
CA ALA A 299 4.99 1.95 8.94
C ALA A 299 3.99 2.71 8.05
N VAL A 300 3.21 2.00 7.21
CA VAL A 300 1.95 2.50 6.61
C VAL A 300 0.78 2.45 7.62
N LEU A 301 1.04 2.04 8.88
CA LEU A 301 0.13 2.08 10.03
C LEU A 301 0.75 2.82 11.26
N ALA A 302 1.75 3.71 11.05
CA ALA A 302 2.17 4.79 11.97
C ALA A 302 2.31 6.26 11.39
N ASN A 303 1.92 6.59 10.14
CA ASN A 303 2.10 7.93 9.51
C ASN A 303 0.83 8.79 9.12
N TYR A 304 -0.37 8.32 8.68
CA TYR A 304 -1.55 9.18 8.25
C TYR A 304 -2.50 9.52 9.42
N ASP A 305 -2.46 8.98 10.66
CA ASP A 305 -3.02 9.80 11.79
C ASP A 305 -1.88 10.50 12.51
N ALA A 306 -0.62 10.35 12.08
CA ALA A 306 0.32 11.44 12.31
C ALA A 306 -0.07 12.61 11.42
N LEU A 307 -0.18 12.42 10.10
CA LEU A 307 -0.68 13.43 9.17
C LEU A 307 -2.12 13.85 9.46
N GLY A 308 -3.04 12.89 9.53
CA GLY A 308 -4.47 13.09 9.73
C GLY A 308 -4.77 13.74 11.07
N ALA A 309 -4.00 13.50 12.13
CA ALA A 309 -4.13 14.32 13.34
C ALA A 309 -3.72 15.78 13.11
N GLU A 310 -2.70 16.08 12.29
CA GLU A 310 -2.39 17.46 11.86
C GLU A 310 -3.57 18.11 11.09
N PHE A 311 -4.44 17.32 10.45
CA PHE A 311 -5.62 17.79 9.71
C PHE A 311 -6.98 17.52 10.41
N GLY A 312 -6.97 17.00 11.64
CA GLY A 312 -8.19 16.66 12.41
C GLY A 312 -9.02 15.50 11.85
N VAL A 313 -8.44 14.61 11.04
CA VAL A 313 -9.11 13.51 10.32
C VAL A 313 -8.82 12.17 11.00
N TRP A 314 -9.86 11.39 11.34
CA TRP A 314 -9.73 9.97 11.69
C TRP A 314 -9.86 9.09 10.46
N VAL A 315 -9.14 7.97 10.36
CA VAL A 315 -9.25 7.13 9.16
C VAL A 315 -9.18 5.62 9.42
N GLY A 316 -9.94 4.90 8.60
CA GLY A 316 -10.00 3.45 8.59
C GLY A 316 -9.15 2.79 7.51
N HIS A 317 -8.57 1.66 7.90
CA HIS A 317 -8.01 0.65 7.00
C HIS A 317 -8.77 -0.66 7.21
N PRO A 318 -10.03 -0.79 6.75
CA PRO A 318 -10.88 -1.89 7.19
C PRO A 318 -10.32 -3.27 6.77
N LEU A 319 -9.57 -3.32 5.66
CA LEU A 319 -8.87 -4.53 5.23
C LEU A 319 -7.64 -4.91 6.10
N LEU A 320 -7.08 -3.95 6.85
CA LEU A 320 -5.96 -4.12 7.79
C LEU A 320 -6.41 -4.03 9.26
N ASP A 321 -7.71 -4.04 9.53
CA ASP A 321 -8.24 -4.07 10.89
C ASP A 321 -7.97 -5.42 11.58
N THR A 322 -7.73 -5.35 12.89
CA THR A 322 -7.40 -6.48 13.75
C THR A 322 -8.58 -7.44 13.90
N GLY A 323 -9.82 -6.94 14.01
CA GLY A 323 -11.05 -7.71 14.12
C GLY A 323 -11.46 -8.33 12.78
N PHE A 324 -11.47 -7.55 11.70
CA PHE A 324 -11.70 -8.05 10.34
C PHE A 324 -10.73 -9.19 9.99
N LEU A 325 -9.44 -9.02 10.27
CA LEU A 325 -8.44 -10.05 9.99
C LEU A 325 -8.57 -11.28 10.91
N ALA A 326 -9.02 -11.12 12.16
CA ALA A 326 -9.32 -12.26 13.03
C ALA A 326 -10.52 -13.07 12.49
N ALA A 327 -11.59 -12.40 12.07
CA ALA A 327 -12.75 -13.04 11.47
C ALA A 327 -12.40 -13.73 10.14
N LEU A 328 -11.64 -13.04 9.28
CA LEU A 328 -11.21 -13.52 7.96
C LEU A 328 -10.24 -14.69 8.06
N THR A 329 -9.24 -14.66 8.97
CA THR A 329 -8.32 -15.79 9.22
C THR A 329 -9.08 -17.03 9.69
N ARG A 330 -10.01 -16.88 10.64
CA ARG A 330 -10.89 -17.96 11.13
C ARG A 330 -11.74 -18.55 10.00
N PHE A 331 -12.34 -17.71 9.17
CA PHE A 331 -13.25 -18.13 8.08
C PHE A 331 -12.55 -18.86 6.93
N GLY A 332 -11.35 -18.44 6.53
CA GLY A 332 -10.55 -19.17 5.52
C GLY A 332 -9.76 -20.35 6.08
N GLY A 333 -9.39 -20.30 7.36
CA GLY A 333 -8.60 -21.31 8.07
C GLY A 333 -7.28 -21.65 7.36
N ARG A 334 -6.77 -22.87 7.59
CA ARG A 334 -5.47 -23.33 7.07
C ARG A 334 -5.30 -23.26 5.54
N TRP A 335 -6.40 -23.27 4.78
CA TRP A 335 -6.37 -23.42 3.31
C TRP A 335 -6.77 -22.16 2.55
N GLY A 336 -7.65 -21.32 3.11
CA GLY A 336 -8.15 -20.12 2.46
C GLY A 336 -8.82 -20.36 1.10
N PHE A 337 -8.68 -19.37 0.23
CA PHE A 337 -9.51 -19.21 -0.97
C PHE A 337 -8.75 -19.46 -2.27
N ALA A 338 -9.51 -19.62 -3.36
CA ALA A 338 -9.01 -19.95 -4.71
C ALA A 338 -8.31 -18.77 -5.45
N GLY A 339 -7.87 -17.74 -4.73
CA GLY A 339 -7.30 -16.49 -5.25
C GLY A 339 -8.24 -15.29 -5.14
N ARG A 340 -7.72 -14.09 -5.47
CA ARG A 340 -8.35 -12.78 -5.20
C ARG A 340 -9.81 -12.68 -5.64
N THR A 341 -10.15 -13.06 -6.86
CA THR A 341 -11.54 -12.99 -7.38
C THR A 341 -12.50 -13.94 -6.66
N ALA A 342 -12.03 -15.06 -6.13
CA ALA A 342 -12.89 -15.91 -5.30
C ALA A 342 -13.19 -15.25 -3.95
N LEU A 343 -12.20 -14.61 -3.31
CA LEU A 343 -12.40 -13.91 -2.04
C LEU A 343 -13.21 -12.61 -2.21
N MET A 344 -12.95 -11.83 -3.27
CA MET A 344 -13.74 -10.63 -3.57
C MET A 344 -15.22 -10.95 -3.79
N ARG A 345 -15.55 -12.03 -4.53
CA ARG A 345 -16.95 -12.46 -4.65
C ARG A 345 -17.54 -12.89 -3.31
N ILE A 346 -16.80 -13.64 -2.50
CA ILE A 346 -17.22 -14.11 -1.17
C ILE A 346 -17.53 -12.95 -0.19
N LEU A 347 -16.89 -11.78 -0.34
CA LEU A 347 -17.07 -10.63 0.56
C LEU A 347 -17.95 -9.50 -0.02
N PHE A 348 -18.09 -9.42 -1.35
CA PHE A 348 -18.62 -8.23 -2.03
C PHE A 348 -19.49 -8.51 -3.27
N SER A 349 -19.90 -9.75 -3.58
CA SER A 349 -20.78 -10.02 -4.74
C SER A 349 -22.22 -9.51 -4.60
N ASP A 350 -22.57 -9.08 -3.40
CA ASP A 350 -23.81 -8.43 -2.99
C ASP A 350 -23.80 -6.90 -3.21
N VAL A 351 -22.61 -6.28 -3.27
CA VAL A 351 -22.44 -4.80 -3.32
C VAL A 351 -21.62 -4.28 -4.51
N LEU A 352 -21.11 -5.15 -5.39
CA LEU A 352 -20.30 -4.76 -6.56
C LEU A 352 -20.61 -5.62 -7.81
N PRO A 353 -20.53 -5.03 -9.02
CA PRO A 353 -20.67 -5.77 -10.27
C PRO A 353 -19.45 -6.68 -10.51
N ASP A 354 -19.66 -7.83 -11.16
CA ASP A 354 -18.61 -8.84 -11.35
C ASP A 354 -17.43 -8.33 -12.19
N GLU A 355 -17.67 -7.33 -13.06
CA GLU A 355 -16.68 -6.55 -13.80
C GLU A 355 -15.55 -6.04 -12.88
N ILE A 356 -15.92 -5.44 -11.75
CA ILE A 356 -14.96 -4.98 -10.73
C ILE A 356 -14.35 -6.18 -10.02
N LEU A 357 -15.18 -7.14 -9.58
CA LEU A 357 -14.71 -8.32 -8.83
C LEU A 357 -13.74 -9.20 -9.64
N ARG A 358 -13.80 -9.17 -10.97
CA ARG A 358 -12.91 -9.90 -11.90
C ARG A 358 -11.76 -9.09 -12.47
N ARG A 359 -11.78 -7.75 -12.38
CA ARG A 359 -10.78 -6.82 -12.94
C ARG A 359 -9.33 -7.23 -12.63
N SER A 360 -8.46 -7.19 -13.64
CA SER A 360 -7.02 -7.51 -13.53
C SER A 360 -6.08 -6.38 -13.95
N SER A 361 -6.60 -5.33 -14.61
CA SER A 361 -5.88 -4.10 -14.91
C SER A 361 -5.69 -3.23 -13.67
N LYS A 362 -4.63 -2.42 -13.66
CA LYS A 362 -4.36 -1.36 -12.68
C LYS A 362 -3.58 -0.26 -13.39
N ALA A 363 -3.89 1.00 -13.11
CA ALA A 363 -3.17 2.18 -13.59
C ALA A 363 -1.69 2.19 -13.16
N SER A 364 -0.88 2.99 -13.86
CA SER A 364 0.55 3.14 -13.62
C SER A 364 0.92 4.61 -13.36
N PHE A 365 1.09 4.94 -12.08
CA PHE A 365 1.34 6.31 -11.60
C PHE A 365 2.83 6.70 -11.58
N ASP A 366 3.75 5.81 -12.00
CA ASP A 366 5.21 6.03 -11.94
C ASP A 366 5.67 7.38 -12.55
N ARG A 367 4.96 7.88 -13.58
CA ARG A 367 5.23 9.18 -14.23
C ARG A 367 4.69 10.40 -13.47
N ALA A 368 3.61 10.25 -12.71
CA ALA A 368 3.03 11.35 -11.93
C ALA A 368 3.91 11.74 -10.73
N TYR A 369 4.65 10.76 -10.19
CA TYR A 369 5.55 10.93 -9.05
C TYR A 369 6.96 11.45 -9.39
N MET A 370 7.35 11.44 -10.67
CA MET A 370 8.73 11.66 -11.13
C MET A 370 8.75 12.54 -12.40
N GLY A 371 8.22 13.75 -12.26
CA GLY A 371 8.06 14.74 -13.31
C GLY A 371 9.24 15.72 -13.40
N GLU A 372 8.97 16.93 -13.88
CA GLU A 372 10.01 17.93 -14.13
C GLU A 372 10.64 18.54 -12.86
N PRO A 373 9.91 18.83 -11.76
CA PRO A 373 10.53 19.28 -10.51
C PRO A 373 11.57 18.28 -9.95
N THR A 374 11.29 16.97 -10.07
CA THR A 374 12.25 15.91 -9.77
C THR A 374 13.43 15.88 -10.75
N ARG A 375 13.18 16.02 -12.06
CA ARG A 375 14.24 16.00 -13.10
C ARG A 375 15.17 17.19 -13.00
N ALA A 376 14.65 18.39 -12.71
CA ALA A 376 15.44 19.59 -12.50
C ALA A 376 16.44 19.38 -11.34
N PHE A 377 15.96 18.94 -10.16
CA PHE A 377 16.84 18.58 -9.06
C PHE A 377 17.88 17.53 -9.47
N ALA A 378 17.49 16.46 -10.17
CA ALA A 378 18.43 15.43 -10.63
C ALA A 378 19.45 15.92 -11.69
N ARG A 379 19.18 17.01 -12.42
CA ARG A 379 20.18 17.63 -13.33
C ARG A 379 21.24 18.38 -12.55
N ASP A 380 20.87 19.07 -11.48
CA ASP A 380 21.79 19.98 -10.76
C ASP A 380 22.42 19.33 -9.51
N TRP A 381 21.91 18.17 -9.07
CA TRP A 381 22.40 17.45 -7.90
C TRP A 381 23.85 16.93 -8.06
N ASP A 382 24.66 17.23 -7.04
CA ASP A 382 26.10 16.96 -6.94
C ASP A 382 26.45 15.57 -6.39
N GLY A 383 25.47 14.84 -5.85
CA GLY A 383 25.65 13.56 -5.18
C GLY A 383 25.61 13.63 -3.64
N SER A 384 25.44 14.82 -3.05
CA SER A 384 25.36 15.04 -1.60
C SER A 384 24.06 14.49 -0.98
N GLY A 385 24.02 14.41 0.36
CA GLY A 385 22.80 14.05 1.09
C GLY A 385 22.44 12.57 1.13
N VAL A 386 23.20 11.70 0.43
CA VAL A 386 23.08 10.24 0.52
C VAL A 386 24.34 9.63 1.14
N ASP A 387 24.20 8.46 1.74
CA ASP A 387 25.32 7.68 2.29
C ASP A 387 26.08 6.97 1.15
N PRO A 388 27.36 7.30 0.88
CA PRO A 388 28.11 6.78 -0.27
C PRO A 388 28.62 5.35 -0.08
N GLU A 389 28.59 4.79 1.15
CA GLU A 389 28.84 3.37 1.40
C GLU A 389 27.59 2.54 1.08
N LEU A 390 26.40 3.12 1.27
CA LEU A 390 25.13 2.49 0.95
C LEU A 390 24.72 2.66 -0.53
N VAL A 391 25.02 3.83 -1.10
CA VAL A 391 24.49 4.32 -2.38
C VAL A 391 25.61 4.75 -3.32
N ASP A 392 25.37 4.56 -4.60
CA ASP A 392 26.14 5.06 -5.73
C ASP A 392 25.44 6.33 -6.28
N PRO A 393 25.96 7.54 -6.02
CA PRO A 393 25.25 8.78 -6.37
C PRO A 393 25.11 8.97 -7.89
N GLU A 394 26.12 8.60 -8.68
CA GLU A 394 26.08 8.70 -10.14
C GLU A 394 25.01 7.78 -10.73
N ALA A 395 24.97 6.51 -10.30
CA ALA A 395 23.96 5.57 -10.74
C ALA A 395 22.54 5.91 -10.22
N LEU A 396 22.42 6.61 -9.10
CA LEU A 396 21.15 7.16 -8.61
C LEU A 396 20.65 8.32 -9.48
N ARG A 397 21.52 9.29 -9.77
CA ARG A 397 21.24 10.43 -10.65
C ARG A 397 20.84 9.97 -12.05
N ALA A 398 21.57 9.00 -12.61
CA ALA A 398 21.23 8.37 -13.89
C ALA A 398 19.86 7.65 -13.86
N ALA A 399 19.50 7.00 -12.74
CA ALA A 399 18.19 6.37 -12.60
C ALA A 399 17.03 7.39 -12.57
N TRP A 400 17.21 8.54 -11.91
CA TRP A 400 16.23 9.65 -11.91
C TRP A 400 16.07 10.33 -13.26
N LEU A 401 17.18 10.52 -14.00
CA LEU A 401 17.15 11.17 -15.31
C LEU A 401 16.62 10.27 -16.44
N SER A 402 16.60 8.95 -16.25
CA SER A 402 16.12 7.98 -17.26
C SER A 402 14.66 8.22 -17.73
N ASP A 403 14.27 7.64 -18.87
CA ASP A 403 12.90 7.72 -19.42
C ASP A 403 11.83 7.06 -18.53
N ARG A 404 12.26 6.20 -17.59
CA ARG A 404 11.42 5.37 -16.72
C ARG A 404 11.98 5.38 -15.30
N PRO A 405 11.95 6.54 -14.60
CA PRO A 405 12.51 6.68 -13.27
C PRO A 405 11.82 5.73 -12.29
N SER A 406 12.61 5.13 -11.40
CA SER A 406 12.12 4.11 -10.46
C SER A 406 11.56 4.77 -9.21
N THR A 407 10.24 4.70 -9.00
CA THR A 407 9.54 5.16 -7.78
C THR A 407 10.10 4.52 -6.50
N LEU A 408 10.77 3.36 -6.62
CA LEU A 408 11.56 2.71 -5.55
C LEU A 408 12.80 3.50 -5.08
N SER A 409 13.07 4.69 -5.64
CA SER A 409 14.13 5.61 -5.21
C SER A 409 13.62 6.86 -4.50
N GLY A 410 12.29 7.05 -4.38
CA GLY A 410 11.70 8.30 -3.88
C GLY A 410 12.18 8.72 -2.48
N THR A 411 12.48 7.77 -1.60
CA THR A 411 12.96 8.09 -0.23
C THR A 411 14.36 8.69 -0.26
N LEU A 412 15.20 8.23 -1.19
CA LEU A 412 16.54 8.78 -1.42
C LEU A 412 16.46 10.15 -2.10
N LEU A 413 15.53 10.32 -3.04
CA LEU A 413 15.29 11.60 -3.74
C LEU A 413 14.92 12.70 -2.73
N GLN A 414 13.99 12.38 -1.84
CA GLN A 414 13.52 13.26 -0.77
C GLN A 414 14.61 13.54 0.28
N GLN A 415 15.40 12.52 0.65
CA GLN A 415 16.54 12.68 1.56
C GLN A 415 17.66 13.55 0.97
N ALA A 416 17.99 13.36 -0.31
CA ALA A 416 19.00 14.14 -1.01
C ALA A 416 18.56 15.60 -1.16
N TRP A 417 17.31 15.85 -1.58
CA TRP A 417 16.77 17.20 -1.69
C TRP A 417 16.73 17.93 -0.34
N LEU A 418 16.29 17.26 0.73
CA LEU A 418 16.20 17.85 2.06
C LEU A 418 17.59 18.21 2.62
N ALA A 419 18.60 17.37 2.36
CA ALA A 419 19.99 17.64 2.76
C ALA A 419 20.67 18.76 1.95
N ALA A 420 20.17 19.06 0.74
CA ALA A 420 20.61 20.17 -0.09
C ALA A 420 19.96 21.52 0.29
N GLN A 421 19.00 21.54 1.24
CA GLN A 421 18.42 22.79 1.72
C GLN A 421 19.39 23.52 2.67
N PRO A 422 19.41 24.87 2.67
CA PRO A 422 20.21 25.61 3.64
C PRO A 422 19.76 25.24 5.05
N SER A 423 20.72 24.92 5.92
CA SER A 423 20.42 24.71 7.34
C SER A 423 19.86 26.00 7.93
N PRO A 424 18.77 25.96 8.73
CA PRO A 424 18.32 27.16 9.43
C PRO A 424 19.46 27.71 10.30
N PRO A 425 19.61 29.04 10.39
CA PRO A 425 20.72 29.64 11.12
C PRO A 425 20.67 29.20 12.60
N ARG A 426 21.78 28.64 13.09
CA ARG A 426 21.91 28.16 14.47
C ARG A 426 21.91 29.33 15.45
N GLY A 427 20.73 29.72 15.92
CA GLY A 427 20.55 30.83 16.88
C GLY A 427 19.20 31.55 16.77
N ALA A 428 18.14 30.85 16.37
CA ALA A 428 16.78 31.39 16.23
C ALA A 428 15.75 30.45 16.89
N GLU A 429 15.95 30.20 18.19
CA GLU A 429 14.99 29.64 19.15
C GLU A 429 14.95 30.55 20.38
#